data_AF-A0A453P352-F1
#
_entry.id   AF-A0A453P352-F1
#
_cell.length_a   1.000
_cell.length_b   1.000
_cell.length_c   1.000
_cell.angle_alpha   90.00
_cell.angle_beta   90.00
_cell.angle_gamma   90.00
#
_symmetry.space_group_name_H-M   'P 1'
#
loop_
_entity.id
_entity.type
_entity.pdbx_description
1 polymer ?
#
loop_
_entity_poly.entity_id
_entity_poly.type
_entity_poly.pdbx_seq_one_letter_code
_entity_poly.pdbx_strand_id
1 'polypeptide(L)' 'RAYDLAALKYWGTTTTTNFPINTYEKEVDEMKHMTRQEYIAYLRRYYC' A
#
# COMPACT_ATOMS: atom_id res chain seq x y z
N ARG A 1 5.79 -6.74 1.95
CA ARG A 1 5.39 -5.42 1.40
C ARG A 1 3.97 -5.37 0.87
N ALA A 2 3.59 -6.12 -0.18
CA ALA A 2 2.21 -6.05 -0.71
C ALA A 2 1.13 -6.35 0.35
N TYR A 3 1.37 -7.33 1.22
CA TYR A 3 0.51 -7.62 2.38
C TYR A 3 0.46 -6.47 3.40
N ASP A 4 1.60 -5.85 3.72
CA ASP A 4 1.66 -4.71 4.65
C ASP A 4 0.91 -3.50 4.08
N LEU A 5 1.02 -3.25 2.77
CA LEU A 5 0.30 -2.17 2.08
C LEU A 5 -1.21 -2.42 2.04
N ALA A 6 -1.62 -3.66 1.79
CA ALA A 6 -3.02 -4.03 1.91
C ALA A 6 -3.50 -3.79 3.35
N ALA A 7 -2.72 -4.21 4.35
CA ALA A 7 -3.08 -4.05 5.74
C ALA A 7 -3.21 -2.57 6.16
N LEU A 8 -2.25 -1.72 5.76
CA LEU A 8 -2.29 -0.27 5.98
C LEU A 8 -3.50 0.39 5.30
N LYS A 9 -3.91 -0.08 4.11
CA LYS A 9 -5.06 0.46 3.40
C LYS A 9 -6.40 0.01 4.01
N TYR A 10 -6.48 -1.20 4.55
CA TYR A 10 -7.71 -1.76 5.11
C TYR A 10 -7.92 -1.45 6.59
N TRP A 11 -6.86 -1.47 7.40
CA TRP A 11 -6.91 -1.27 8.86
C TRP A 11 -6.29 0.06 9.33
N GLY A 12 -5.60 0.79 8.47
CA GLY A 12 -5.03 2.10 8.77
C GLY A 12 -3.57 2.06 9.24
N THR A 13 -3.00 3.24 9.49
CA THR A 13 -1.59 3.45 9.86
C THR A 13 -1.19 2.89 11.23
N THR A 14 -2.16 2.41 12.00
CA THR A 14 -1.98 1.81 13.34
C THR A 14 -1.71 0.31 13.29
N THR A 15 -1.73 -0.31 12.11
CA THR A 15 -1.50 -1.75 11.98
C THR A 15 -0.02 -2.10 12.13
N THR A 16 0.25 -3.19 12.84
CA THR A 16 1.58 -3.79 12.98
C THR A 16 2.05 -4.32 11.62
N THR A 17 2.95 -3.56 10.99
CA THR A 17 3.62 -3.94 9.74
C THR A 17 5.01 -4.49 10.02
N ASN A 18 5.53 -5.31 9.10
CA ASN A 18 6.88 -5.86 9.23
C ASN A 18 8.00 -4.79 9.20
N PHE A 19 7.69 -3.61 8.67
CA PHE A 19 8.60 -2.47 8.57
C PHE A 19 7.93 -1.20 9.11
N PRO A 20 8.69 -0.19 9.59
CA PRO A 20 8.12 1.07 10.04
C PRO A 20 7.42 1.81 8.91
N ILE A 21 6.37 2.56 9.23
CA ILE A 21 5.48 3.18 8.24
C ILE A 21 6.19 4.17 7.30
N ASN A 22 7.27 4.80 7.77
CA ASN A 22 8.18 5.61 6.94
C ASN A 22 8.70 4.87 5.70
N THR A 23 8.83 3.55 5.80
CA THR A 23 9.28 2.70 4.69
C THR A 23 8.23 2.58 3.59
N TYR A 24 6.96 2.86 3.93
CA TYR A 24 5.81 2.79 3.05
C TYR A 24 5.24 4.17 2.73
N GLU A 25 5.83 5.27 3.22
CA GLU A 25 5.29 6.63 2.99
C GLU A 25 5.06 6.91 1.51
N LYS A 26 6.00 6.48 0.66
CA LYS A 26 5.91 6.66 -0.79
C LYS A 26 4.76 5.86 -1.38
N GLU A 27 4.67 4.57 -1.06
CA GLU A 27 3.58 3.72 -1.55
C GLU A 27 2.22 4.14 -0.98
N VAL A 28 2.14 4.58 0.28
CA VAL A 28 0.92 5.09 0.93
C VAL A 28 0.48 6.40 0.30
N ASP A 29 1.41 7.30 -0.02
CA ASP A 29 1.12 8.54 -0.73
C ASP A 29 0.64 8.27 -2.17
N GLU A 30 1.32 7.38 -2.91
CA GLU A 30 0.87 6.92 -4.23
C GLU A 30 -0.53 6.27 -4.15
N MET A 31 -0.79 5.44 -3.14
CA MET A 31 -2.11 4.83 -2.86
C MET A 31 -3.19 5.83 -2.42
N LYS A 32 -2.81 7.03 -2.00
CA LYS A 32 -3.73 8.12 -1.63
C LYS A 32 -4.22 8.88 -2.86
N HIS A 33 -3.33 9.01 -3.85
CA HIS A 33 -3.61 9.67 -5.12
C HIS A 33 -4.23 8.71 -6.17
N MET A 34 -4.18 7.40 -5.93
CA MET A 34 -4.79 6.38 -6.79
C MET A 34 -6.17 5.93 -6.31
N THR A 35 -7.08 5.72 -7.27
CA THR A 35 -8.33 5.01 -7.03
C THR A 35 -8.08 3.51 -6.78
N ARG A 36 -9.04 2.83 -6.16
CA ARG A 36 -8.92 1.39 -5.83
C ARG A 36 -8.63 0.53 -7.07
N GLN A 37 -9.19 0.90 -8.22
CA GLN A 37 -8.99 0.20 -9.49
C GLN A 37 -7.60 0.45 -10.07
N GLU A 38 -7.09 1.69 -10.00
CA GLU A 38 -5.73 2.02 -10.45
C GLU A 38 -4.68 1.31 -9.60
N TYR A 39 -4.89 1.19 -8.29
CA TYR A 39 -3.99 0.45 -7.42
C TYR A 39 -3.95 -1.05 -7.75
N ILE A 40 -5.11 -1.66 -8.03
CA ILE A 40 -5.17 -3.06 -8.48
C ILE A 40 -4.45 -3.23 -9.83
N ALA A 41 -4.64 -2.28 -10.77
CA ALA A 41 -3.95 -2.30 -12.06
C ALA A 41 -2.43 -2.15 -11.89
N TYR A 42 -1.98 -1.26 -11.00
CA TYR A 42 -0.56 -1.08 -10.66
C TYR A 42 0.05 -2.37 -10.10
N LEU A 43 -0.61 -3.00 -9.12
CA LEU A 43 -0.14 -4.26 -8.55
C LEU A 43 -0.01 -5.36 -9.61
N ARG A 44 -1.01 -5.49 -10.50
CA ARG A 44 -0.96 -6.46 -11.61
C ARG A 44 0.17 -6.18 -12.60
N ARG A 45 0.57 -4.92 -12.77
CA ARG A 45 1.56 -4.50 -13.77
C ARG A 45 3.00 -4.54 -13.28
N TYR A 46 3.22 -4.39 -11.97
CA TYR A 46 4.56 -4.32 -11.36
C TYR A 46 4.96 -5.56 -10.55
N TYR A 47 4.00 -6.42 -10.18
CA TYR A 47 4.26 -7.64 -9.40
C TYR A 47 3.89 -8.94 -10.14
N CYS A 48 3.59 -8.87 -11.44
CA CYS A 48 3.45 -10.02 -12.32
C CYS A 48 4.68 -10.19 -13.19
#